data_AF-A0A1S0TGY1-F1
#
_entry.id   AF-A0A1S0TGY1-F1
#
_cell.length_a   1.000
_cell.length_b   1.000
_cell.length_c   1.000
_cell.angle_alpha   90.00
_cell.angle_beta   90.00
_cell.angle_gamma   90.00
#
_symmetry.space_group_name_H-M   'P 1'
#
loop_
_entity.id
_entity.type
_entity.pdbx_description
1 polymer ?
#
loop_
_entity_poly.entity_id
_entity_poly.type
_entity_poly.pdbx_seq_one_letter_code
_entity_poly.pdbx_strand_id
1 'polypeptide(L)'
;MECGIRLRILCKNETCPKCRAGIDVLYFVPFPGNWNGYQIPPEWIEHADAARHKIKLANDYVARCYDSYLSHQCLICEKKGEKRVFETFAQLNQHVYMVHRFEFCDICVENLNLFSHERKFYSQPELKRHLVFGDSNDMSFKGHPQCLFCEKRFLDEELRYKHLRKEHFFCQICDVEGRNNYFFP
;
A
#
# COMPACT_ATOMS: atom_id res chain seq x y z
N MET A 1 13.67 1.38 -9.70
CA MET A 1 12.99 0.07 -9.53
C MET A 1 11.73 0.23 -8.69
N GLU A 2 11.85 0.74 -7.47
CA GLU A 2 10.74 0.96 -6.53
C GLU A 2 9.44 1.52 -7.16
N CYS A 3 9.51 2.65 -7.88
CA CYS A 3 8.33 3.25 -8.51
C CYS A 3 7.63 2.32 -9.50
N GLY A 4 8.39 1.52 -10.26
CA GLY A 4 7.85 0.55 -11.21
C GLY A 4 7.15 -0.60 -10.50
N ILE A 5 7.74 -1.08 -9.38
CA ILE A 5 7.13 -2.13 -8.55
C ILE A 5 5.84 -1.60 -7.92
N ARG A 6 5.88 -0.41 -7.32
CA ARG A 6 4.69 0.22 -6.72
C ARG A 6 3.57 0.39 -7.75
N LEU A 7 3.88 0.88 -8.95
CA LEU A 7 2.91 1.07 -10.03
C LEU A 7 2.25 -0.25 -10.46
N ARG A 8 3.06 -1.27 -10.81
CA ARG A 8 2.56 -2.50 -11.44
C ARG A 8 2.05 -3.53 -10.43
N ILE A 9 2.70 -3.67 -9.28
CA ILE A 9 2.42 -4.74 -8.32
C ILE A 9 1.47 -4.26 -7.23
N LEU A 10 1.80 -3.15 -6.55
CA LEU A 10 0.96 -2.64 -5.46
C LEU A 10 -0.31 -1.96 -5.98
N CYS A 11 -0.16 -0.98 -6.88
CA CYS A 11 -1.29 -0.24 -7.43
C CYS A 11 -2.05 -0.99 -8.55
N LYS A 12 -1.51 -2.11 -9.05
CA LYS A 12 -2.08 -2.88 -10.18
C LYS A 12 -2.41 -2.01 -11.40
N ASN A 13 -1.61 -0.98 -11.66
CA ASN A 13 -1.84 -0.05 -12.74
C ASN A 13 -0.96 -0.41 -13.95
N GLU A 14 -1.61 -0.62 -15.10
CA GLU A 14 -0.96 -0.91 -16.38
C GLU A 14 -0.87 0.32 -17.29
N THR A 15 -1.19 1.52 -16.78
CA THR A 15 -1.12 2.77 -17.56
C THR A 15 -0.01 3.68 -17.07
N CYS A 16 0.57 4.44 -18.00
CA CYS A 16 1.57 5.44 -17.69
C CYS A 16 0.91 6.59 -16.89
N PRO A 17 1.42 6.93 -15.69
CA PRO A 17 0.83 8.01 -14.89
C PRO A 17 0.98 9.39 -15.54
N LYS A 18 1.88 9.56 -16.51
CA LYS A 18 2.08 10.84 -17.23
C LYS A 18 1.20 10.97 -18.47
N CYS A 19 1.27 10.01 -19.38
CA CYS A 19 0.59 10.10 -20.68
C CYS A 19 -0.65 9.20 -20.81
N ARG A 20 -0.97 8.40 -19.78
CA ARG A 20 -2.09 7.44 -19.73
C ARG A 20 -2.06 6.32 -20.79
N ALA A 21 -0.98 6.21 -21.56
CA ALA A 21 -0.78 5.10 -22.49
C ALA A 21 -0.66 3.77 -21.74
N GLY A 22 -1.15 2.69 -22.36
CA GLY A 22 -0.98 1.33 -21.85
C GLY A 22 0.48 0.90 -21.87
N ILE A 23 0.94 0.34 -20.75
CA ILE A 23 2.23 -0.29 -20.59
C ILE A 23 1.97 -1.79 -20.59
N ASP A 24 2.28 -2.48 -21.69
CA ASP A 24 2.04 -3.92 -21.75
C ASP A 24 2.98 -4.68 -20.81
N VAL A 25 4.30 -4.49 -21.01
CA VAL A 25 5.36 -5.13 -20.22
C VAL A 25 6.26 -4.09 -19.55
N LEU A 26 6.64 -4.33 -18.29
CA LEU A 26 7.59 -3.49 -17.57
C LEU A 26 8.96 -4.17 -17.43
N TYR A 27 9.99 -3.50 -17.93
CA TYR A 27 11.36 -4.02 -17.93
C TYR A 27 12.16 -3.42 -16.79
N PHE A 28 12.72 -4.27 -15.95
CA PHE A 28 13.68 -3.88 -14.93
C PHE A 28 15.08 -4.26 -15.37
N VAL A 29 15.91 -3.24 -15.52
CA VAL A 29 17.30 -3.36 -15.97
C VAL A 29 18.21 -2.56 -15.02
N PRO A 30 19.47 -2.97 -14.82
CA PRO A 30 20.43 -2.14 -14.10
C PRO A 30 20.69 -0.85 -14.89
N PHE A 31 20.96 0.23 -14.18
CA PHE A 31 21.26 1.51 -14.82
C PHE A 31 22.61 1.43 -15.56
N PRO A 32 22.65 1.64 -16.88
CA PRO A 32 23.89 1.52 -17.67
C PRO A 32 24.81 2.75 -17.55
N GLY A 33 24.46 3.77 -16.76
CA GLY A 33 25.17 5.05 -16.72
C GLY A 33 24.72 6.01 -17.82
N ASN A 34 24.62 5.52 -19.06
CA ASN A 34 24.08 6.25 -20.20
C ASN A 34 23.13 5.35 -21.00
N TRP A 35 21.98 5.89 -21.39
CA TRP A 35 21.00 5.18 -22.20
C TRP A 35 21.30 5.20 -23.71
N ASN A 36 22.20 6.08 -24.17
CA ASN A 36 22.61 6.13 -25.57
C ASN A 36 23.27 4.81 -25.99
N GLY A 37 22.66 4.13 -26.96
CA GLY A 37 23.14 2.82 -27.43
C GLY A 37 22.84 1.66 -26.49
N TYR A 38 22.02 1.88 -25.45
CA TYR A 38 21.59 0.79 -24.58
C TYR A 38 20.78 -0.23 -25.37
N GLN A 39 21.26 -1.47 -25.39
CA GLN A 39 20.55 -2.59 -25.99
C GLN A 39 19.85 -3.38 -24.90
N ILE A 40 18.60 -3.70 -25.19
CA ILE A 40 17.79 -4.55 -24.33
C ILE A 40 18.45 -5.95 -24.29
N PRO A 41 18.63 -6.56 -23.10
CA PRO A 41 19.18 -7.91 -22.99
C PRO A 41 18.40 -8.91 -23.86
N PRO A 42 19.10 -9.81 -24.57
CA PRO A 42 18.44 -10.83 -25.39
C PRO A 42 17.72 -11.88 -24.55
N GLU A 43 18.22 -12.11 -23.32
CA GLU A 43 17.71 -13.10 -22.38
C GLU A 43 17.20 -12.42 -21.10
N TRP A 44 16.20 -13.05 -20.47
CA TRP A 44 15.54 -12.55 -19.27
C TRP A 44 15.44 -13.66 -18.25
N ILE A 45 15.51 -13.29 -16.97
CA ILE A 45 15.36 -14.24 -15.88
C ILE A 45 13.90 -14.68 -15.77
N GLU A 46 13.71 -15.98 -15.63
CA GLU A 46 12.42 -16.55 -15.26
C GLU A 46 12.14 -16.24 -13.78
N HIS A 47 10.97 -15.67 -13.52
CA HIS A 47 10.55 -15.30 -12.18
C HIS A 47 9.06 -15.58 -12.02
N ALA A 48 8.65 -16.05 -10.84
CA ALA A 48 7.25 -16.43 -10.59
C ALA A 48 6.27 -15.29 -10.89
N ASP A 49 6.66 -14.05 -10.56
CA ASP A 49 5.85 -12.86 -10.82
C ASP A 49 5.89 -12.35 -12.26
N ALA A 50 6.84 -12.82 -13.09
CA ALA A 50 7.06 -12.26 -14.43
C ALA A 50 5.82 -12.35 -15.31
N ALA A 51 5.19 -13.53 -15.37
CA ALA A 51 3.97 -13.74 -16.14
C ALA A 51 2.77 -13.04 -15.52
N ARG A 52 2.60 -13.15 -14.19
CA ARG A 52 1.45 -12.61 -13.47
C ARG A 52 1.36 -11.08 -13.55
N HIS A 53 2.51 -10.40 -13.49
CA HIS A 53 2.58 -8.94 -13.45
C HIS A 53 3.10 -8.32 -14.75
N LYS A 54 3.27 -9.12 -15.81
CA LYS A 54 3.82 -8.69 -17.11
C LYS A 54 5.13 -7.91 -16.92
N ILE A 55 6.08 -8.49 -16.19
CA ILE A 55 7.38 -7.89 -15.94
C ILE A 55 8.53 -8.74 -16.50
N LYS A 56 9.67 -8.10 -16.76
CA LYS A 56 10.90 -8.75 -17.19
C LYS A 56 12.08 -8.25 -16.35
N LEU A 57 12.90 -9.18 -15.88
CA LEU A 57 14.06 -8.92 -15.00
C LEU A 57 15.34 -9.26 -15.75
N ALA A 58 16.25 -8.30 -15.86
CA ALA A 58 17.44 -8.42 -16.72
C ALA A 58 18.45 -9.49 -16.30
N ASN A 59 18.64 -9.70 -14.98
CA ASN A 59 19.64 -10.61 -14.44
C ASN A 59 19.34 -10.91 -12.95
N ASP A 60 20.10 -11.84 -12.35
CA ASP A 60 19.93 -12.25 -10.96
C ASP A 60 20.05 -11.09 -9.96
N TYR A 61 20.89 -10.09 -10.26
CA TYR A 61 21.01 -8.92 -9.39
C TYR A 61 19.69 -8.14 -9.33
N VAL A 62 19.08 -7.88 -10.49
CA VAL A 62 17.77 -7.21 -10.60
C VAL A 62 16.68 -8.04 -9.91
N ALA A 63 16.68 -9.36 -10.10
CA ALA A 63 15.73 -10.26 -9.44
C ALA A 63 15.83 -10.19 -7.92
N ARG A 64 17.05 -10.29 -7.35
CA ARG A 64 17.26 -10.14 -5.90
C ARG A 64 16.81 -8.77 -5.37
N CYS A 65 17.07 -7.70 -6.12
CA CYS A 65 16.59 -6.37 -5.73
C CYS A 65 15.06 -6.31 -5.74
N TYR A 66 14.42 -6.87 -6.77
CA TYR A 66 12.97 -6.97 -6.89
C TYR A 66 12.36 -7.72 -5.69
N ASP A 67 12.90 -8.90 -5.36
CA ASP A 67 12.46 -9.70 -4.21
C ASP A 67 12.68 -8.96 -2.89
N SER A 68 13.79 -8.25 -2.76
CA SER A 68 14.08 -7.46 -1.57
C SER A 68 13.02 -6.37 -1.33
N TYR A 69 12.53 -5.70 -2.39
CA TYR A 69 11.47 -4.69 -2.26
C TYR A 69 10.14 -5.29 -1.81
N LEU A 70 9.81 -6.49 -2.29
CA LEU A 70 8.57 -7.19 -1.96
C LEU A 70 8.67 -8.03 -0.68
N SER A 71 9.86 -8.16 -0.11
CA SER A 71 10.10 -8.99 1.07
C SER A 71 9.30 -8.51 2.29
N HIS A 72 8.72 -9.46 3.02
CA HIS A 72 8.04 -9.21 4.28
C HIS A 72 9.01 -9.40 5.44
N GLN A 73 10.00 -8.51 5.54
CA GLN A 73 11.00 -8.54 6.60
C GLN A 73 10.52 -7.81 7.87
N CYS A 74 10.79 -8.38 9.03
CA CYS A 74 10.54 -7.71 10.32
C CYS A 74 11.67 -6.72 10.65
N LEU A 75 11.35 -5.42 10.58
CA LEU A 75 12.30 -4.34 10.88
C LEU A 75 12.71 -4.28 12.38
N ILE A 76 11.88 -4.81 13.29
CA ILE A 76 12.20 -4.83 14.72
C ILE A 76 13.27 -5.89 15.00
N CYS A 77 13.16 -7.08 14.40
CA CYS A 77 14.19 -8.12 14.45
C CYS A 77 15.48 -7.67 13.77
N GLU A 78 15.40 -7.00 12.62
CA GLU A 78 16.58 -6.51 11.91
C GLU A 78 17.40 -5.54 12.76
N LYS A 79 16.74 -4.61 13.47
CA LYS A 79 17.41 -3.71 14.42
C LYS A 79 18.11 -4.44 15.57
N LYS A 80 17.68 -5.67 15.88
CA LYS A 80 18.32 -6.55 16.88
C LYS A 80 19.37 -7.47 16.27
N GLY A 81 19.67 -7.35 14.98
CA GLY A 81 20.63 -8.20 14.27
C GLY A 81 20.05 -9.52 13.75
N GLU A 82 18.74 -9.74 13.86
CA GLU A 82 18.08 -10.95 13.38
C GLU A 82 17.37 -10.70 12.03
N LYS A 83 17.73 -11.46 11.00
CA LYS A 83 17.01 -11.43 9.72
C LYS A 83 15.83 -12.40 9.75
N ARG A 84 14.62 -11.87 9.93
CA ARG A 84 13.37 -12.64 9.82
C ARG A 84 12.53 -12.14 8.64
N VAL A 85 12.37 -13.00 7.63
CA VAL A 85 11.59 -12.73 6.42
C VAL A 85 10.44 -13.74 6.37
N PHE A 86 9.25 -13.26 6.03
CA PHE A 86 8.04 -14.06 5.93
C PHE A 86 7.57 -14.16 4.47
N GLU A 87 6.81 -15.20 4.16
CA GLU A 87 6.29 -15.43 2.80
C GLU A 87 5.12 -14.49 2.48
N THR A 88 4.35 -14.11 3.51
CA THR A 88 3.19 -13.24 3.36
C THR A 88 3.18 -12.13 4.39
N PHE A 89 2.55 -11.01 4.04
CA PHE A 89 2.34 -9.91 4.98
C PHE A 89 1.55 -10.34 6.22
N ALA A 90 0.60 -11.27 6.08
CA ALA A 90 -0.18 -11.78 7.20
C ALA A 90 0.69 -12.50 8.24
N GLN A 91 1.65 -13.32 7.80
CA GLN A 91 2.62 -13.96 8.68
C GLN A 91 3.51 -12.93 9.38
N LEU A 92 3.96 -11.88 8.67
CA LEU A 92 4.70 -10.77 9.27
C LEU A 92 3.87 -10.05 10.33
N ASN A 93 2.61 -9.70 10.03
CA ASN A 93 1.71 -9.02 10.98
C ASN A 93 1.52 -9.88 12.25
N GLN A 94 1.26 -11.17 12.09
CA GLN A 94 1.13 -12.11 13.21
C GLN A 94 2.42 -12.16 14.05
N HIS A 95 3.59 -12.22 13.42
CA HIS A 95 4.86 -12.22 14.12
C HIS A 95 5.08 -10.94 14.93
N VAL A 96 4.85 -9.77 14.33
CA VAL A 96 5.00 -8.47 14.99
C VAL A 96 4.06 -8.36 16.20
N TYR A 97 2.84 -8.85 16.07
CA TYR A 97 1.88 -8.91 17.16
C TYR A 97 2.32 -9.84 18.30
N MET A 98 2.69 -11.09 17.99
CA MET A 98 2.99 -12.09 19.02
C MET A 98 4.34 -11.85 19.72
N VAL A 99 5.36 -11.46 18.95
CA VAL A 99 6.76 -11.38 19.45
C VAL A 99 7.09 -9.97 19.92
N HIS A 100 6.57 -8.93 19.27
CA HIS A 100 6.93 -7.55 19.56
C HIS A 100 5.81 -6.77 20.26
N ARG A 101 4.58 -7.28 20.29
CA ARG A 101 3.40 -6.58 20.85
C ARG A 101 3.11 -5.24 20.16
N PHE A 102 3.41 -5.20 18.86
CA PHE A 102 3.03 -4.12 17.96
C PHE A 102 2.04 -4.63 16.91
N GLU A 103 1.29 -3.73 16.29
CA GLU A 103 0.27 -4.06 15.29
C GLU A 103 0.31 -3.03 14.15
N PHE A 104 -0.07 -3.46 12.94
CA PHE A 104 -0.29 -2.55 11.82
C PHE A 104 -1.72 -2.02 11.87
N CYS A 105 -1.96 -0.80 11.37
CA CYS A 105 -3.32 -0.31 11.21
C CYS A 105 -4.01 -1.01 10.04
N ASP A 106 -5.08 -1.77 10.30
CA ASP A 106 -5.81 -2.52 9.28
C ASP A 106 -6.35 -1.62 8.15
N ILE A 107 -6.86 -0.43 8.49
CA ILE A 107 -7.35 0.54 7.49
C ILE A 107 -6.21 0.95 6.54
N CYS A 108 -5.03 1.24 7.08
CA CYS A 108 -3.85 1.55 6.27
C CYS A 108 -3.34 0.33 5.49
N VAL A 109 -3.46 -0.88 6.03
CA VAL A 109 -3.10 -2.12 5.35
C VAL A 109 -3.93 -2.32 4.10
N GLU A 110 -5.24 -2.15 4.22
CA GLU A 110 -6.19 -2.39 3.15
C GLU A 110 -6.19 -1.30 2.07
N ASN A 111 -5.99 -0.04 2.47
CA ASN A 111 -6.24 1.09 1.57
C ASN A 111 -4.97 1.77 1.04
N LEU A 112 -3.81 1.55 1.66
CA LEU A 112 -2.54 2.14 1.20
C LEU A 112 -1.65 1.12 0.49
N ASN A 113 -1.19 1.50 -0.71
CA ASN A 113 -0.26 0.74 -1.54
C ASN A 113 1.20 0.95 -1.09
N LEU A 114 1.50 0.50 0.12
CA LEU A 114 2.82 0.60 0.76
C LEU A 114 3.53 -0.75 0.78
N PHE A 115 4.86 -0.72 0.60
CA PHE A 115 5.69 -1.90 0.86
C PHE A 115 5.69 -2.22 2.36
N SER A 116 5.98 -3.47 2.71
CA SER A 116 6.00 -3.89 4.11
C SER A 116 7.00 -3.11 4.97
N HIS A 117 8.14 -2.72 4.40
CA HIS A 117 9.14 -1.91 5.10
C HIS A 117 8.76 -0.43 5.26
N GLU A 118 7.78 0.06 4.50
CA GLU A 118 7.26 1.44 4.62
C GLU A 118 6.14 1.56 5.65
N ARG A 119 5.54 0.43 6.04
CA ARG A 119 4.41 0.41 6.96
C ARG A 119 4.88 0.70 8.38
N LYS A 120 4.16 1.61 9.04
CA LYS A 120 4.31 1.89 10.46
C LYS A 120 3.59 0.81 11.28
N PHE A 121 4.24 0.37 12.33
CA PHE A 121 3.66 -0.48 13.36
C PHE A 121 3.51 0.33 14.64
N TYR A 122 2.47 0.02 15.41
CA TYR A 122 2.00 0.81 16.53
C TYR A 122 1.88 -0.08 17.75
N SER A 123 2.24 0.45 18.93
CA SER A 123 1.76 -0.15 20.17
C SER A 123 0.26 0.10 20.29
N GLN A 124 -0.44 -0.67 21.13
CA GLN A 124 -1.88 -0.49 21.33
C GLN A 124 -2.31 0.96 21.64
N PRO A 125 -1.66 1.74 22.53
CA PRO A 125 -2.05 3.14 22.75
C PRO A 125 -1.75 4.03 21.54
N GLU A 126 -0.65 3.79 20.83
CA GLU A 126 -0.31 4.54 19.62
C GLU A 126 -1.31 4.26 18.49
N LEU A 127 -1.78 3.03 18.33
CA LEU A 127 -2.79 2.70 17.33
C LEU A 127 -4.11 3.39 17.65
N LYS A 128 -4.57 3.35 18.90
CA LYS A 128 -5.80 4.06 19.31
C LYS A 128 -5.70 5.55 19.01
N ARG A 129 -4.54 6.16 19.28
CA ARG A 129 -4.28 7.56 18.92
C ARG A 129 -4.30 7.76 17.40
N HIS A 130 -3.59 6.93 16.65
CA HIS A 130 -3.53 6.97 15.20
C HIS A 130 -4.93 6.95 14.57
N LEU A 131 -5.80 6.07 15.05
CA LEU A 131 -7.18 5.95 14.55
C LEU A 131 -8.01 7.23 14.77
N VAL A 132 -7.81 7.95 15.88
CA VAL A 132 -8.68 9.07 16.28
C VAL A 132 -8.10 10.44 15.94
N PHE A 133 -6.78 10.61 16.12
CA PHE A 133 -6.09 11.90 16.04
C PHE A 133 -4.92 11.89 15.05
N GLY A 134 -4.61 10.73 14.47
CA GLY A 134 -3.43 10.53 13.63
C GLY A 134 -2.14 10.33 14.43
N ASP A 135 -1.02 10.36 13.70
CA ASP A 135 0.29 10.11 14.27
C ASP A 135 0.80 11.33 15.06
N SER A 136 1.48 11.12 16.18
CA SER A 136 2.06 12.23 16.97
C SER A 136 3.06 13.08 16.20
N ASN A 137 3.74 12.49 15.22
CA ASN A 137 4.81 13.12 14.45
C ASN A 137 4.32 13.68 13.12
N ASP A 138 3.03 13.53 12.79
CA ASP A 138 2.44 14.00 11.54
C ASP A 138 1.10 14.69 11.82
N MET A 139 1.16 16.01 11.94
CA MET A 139 -0.02 16.84 12.22
C MET A 139 -0.95 17.01 11.01
N SER A 140 -0.54 16.56 9.82
CA SER A 140 -1.36 16.65 8.61
C SER A 140 -2.44 15.57 8.58
N PHE A 141 -2.17 14.41 9.17
CA PHE A 141 -3.09 13.30 9.25
C PHE A 141 -3.93 13.41 10.53
N LYS A 142 -5.25 13.59 10.40
CA LYS A 142 -6.18 13.79 11.53
C LYS A 142 -6.80 12.49 12.05
N GLY A 143 -6.22 11.34 11.69
CA GLY A 143 -6.78 10.03 11.98
C GLY A 143 -7.85 9.59 10.97
N HIS A 144 -8.37 8.38 11.19
CA HIS A 144 -9.36 7.76 10.32
C HIS A 144 -10.78 8.21 10.68
N PRO A 145 -11.49 8.92 9.78
CA PRO A 145 -12.81 9.44 10.10
C PRO A 145 -13.82 8.32 10.34
N GLN A 146 -14.61 8.48 11.40
CA GLN A 146 -15.62 7.52 11.84
C GLN A 146 -16.98 7.86 11.21
N CYS A 147 -17.76 6.84 10.86
CA CYS A 147 -19.15 7.00 10.46
C CYS A 147 -19.95 7.73 11.55
N LEU A 148 -20.94 8.53 11.13
CA LEU A 148 -21.84 9.23 12.07
C LEU A 148 -22.87 8.31 12.72
N PHE A 149 -23.13 7.15 12.12
CA PHE A 149 -24.22 6.24 12.50
C PHE A 149 -23.73 4.85 12.93
N CYS A 150 -22.44 4.55 12.77
CA CYS A 150 -21.86 3.29 13.22
C CYS A 150 -20.38 3.45 13.66
N GLU A 151 -19.80 2.37 14.19
CA GLU A 151 -18.44 2.38 14.74
C GLU A 151 -17.33 2.19 13.67
N LYS A 152 -17.70 2.11 12.38
CA LYS A 152 -16.73 1.92 11.31
C LYS A 152 -15.91 3.18 11.05
N ARG A 153 -14.61 3.00 10.83
CA ARG A 153 -13.65 4.04 10.43
C ARG A 153 -13.16 3.81 9.01
N PHE A 154 -12.78 4.88 8.32
CA PHE A 154 -12.40 4.87 6.91
C PHE A 154 -11.04 5.52 6.70
N LEU A 155 -10.40 5.26 5.56
CA LEU A 155 -9.11 5.89 5.23
C LEU A 155 -9.24 7.41 5.22
N ASP A 156 -10.28 7.92 4.58
CA ASP A 156 -10.53 9.34 4.36
C ASP A 156 -12.04 9.67 4.36
N GLU A 157 -12.34 10.97 4.26
CA GLU A 157 -13.71 11.49 4.22
C GLU A 157 -14.49 11.03 2.99
N GLU A 158 -13.82 10.78 1.86
CA GLU A 158 -14.47 10.35 0.62
C GLU A 158 -15.02 8.92 0.77
N LEU A 159 -14.22 8.00 1.29
CA LEU A 159 -14.62 6.63 1.58
C LEU A 159 -15.70 6.57 2.66
N ARG A 160 -15.60 7.41 3.70
CA ARG A 160 -16.67 7.55 4.70
C ARG A 160 -17.97 8.03 4.06
N TYR A 161 -17.92 9.04 3.20
CA TYR A 161 -19.11 9.57 2.54
C TYR A 161 -19.74 8.56 1.57
N LYS A 162 -18.92 7.80 0.83
CA LYS A 162 -19.38 6.67 0.02
C LYS A 162 -20.11 5.62 0.86
N HIS A 163 -19.60 5.31 2.05
CA HIS A 163 -20.26 4.41 2.99
C HIS A 163 -21.61 4.98 3.46
N LEU A 164 -21.65 6.24 3.86
CA LEU A 164 -22.89 6.90 4.31
C LEU A 164 -24.01 6.81 3.27
N ARG A 165 -23.71 7.09 2.00
CA ARG A 165 -24.72 7.03 0.91
C ARG A 165 -25.16 5.62 0.54
N LYS A 166 -24.38 4.60 0.89
CA LYS A 166 -24.66 3.21 0.53
C LYS A 166 -25.40 2.47 1.65
N GLU A 167 -24.98 2.68 2.89
CA GLU A 167 -25.40 1.87 4.04
C GLU A 167 -26.37 2.61 4.97
N HIS A 168 -26.52 3.93 4.83
CA HIS A 168 -27.42 4.74 5.65
C HIS A 168 -28.45 5.48 4.80
N PHE A 169 -29.66 5.65 5.34
CA PHE A 169 -30.75 6.30 4.64
C PHE A 169 -30.49 7.81 4.55
N PHE A 170 -30.59 8.36 3.34
CA PHE A 170 -30.45 9.79 3.07
C PHE A 170 -31.61 10.30 2.23
N CYS A 171 -32.00 11.55 2.43
CA CYS A 171 -33.07 12.16 1.64
C CYS A 171 -32.52 12.63 0.29
N GLN A 172 -32.90 11.93 -0.79
CA GLN A 172 -32.54 12.29 -2.16
C GLN A 172 -33.09 13.67 -2.57
N ILE A 173 -34.25 14.08 -2.03
CA ILE A 173 -34.86 15.38 -2.34
C ILE A 173 -33.99 16.52 -1.78
N CYS A 174 -33.53 16.40 -0.53
CA CYS A 174 -32.64 17.38 0.07
C CYS A 174 -31.29 17.46 -0.67
N ASP A 175 -30.76 16.32 -1.10
CA ASP A 175 -29.50 16.25 -1.88
C ASP A 175 -29.61 17.03 -3.20
N VAL A 176 -30.72 16.85 -3.93
CA VAL A 176 -31.00 17.55 -5.20
C VAL A 176 -31.24 19.05 -4.99
N GLU A 177 -31.81 19.44 -3.86
CA GLU A 177 -32.01 20.85 -3.48
C GLU A 177 -30.72 21.53 -2.96
N GLY A 178 -29.57 20.87 -3.04
CA GLY A 178 -28.28 21.40 -2.59
C GLY A 178 -28.08 21.33 -1.07
N ARG A 179 -29.09 20.84 -0.33
CA ARG A 179 -28.99 20.44 1.07
C ARG A 179 -28.38 19.03 1.14
N ASN A 180 -27.12 18.93 0.71
CA ASN A 180 -26.35 17.69 0.77
C ASN A 180 -26.08 17.29 2.24
N ASN A 181 -25.87 16.00 2.50
CA ASN A 181 -25.49 15.43 3.80
C ASN A 181 -26.59 15.31 4.88
N TYR A 182 -27.86 15.24 4.50
CA TYR A 182 -28.94 14.89 5.44
C TYR A 182 -29.15 13.39 5.51
N PHE A 183 -28.59 12.79 6.56
CA PHE A 183 -28.70 11.37 6.88
C PHE A 183 -29.60 11.19 8.10
N PHE A 184 -30.43 10.16 8.09
CA PHE A 184 -31.33 9.83 9.18
C PHE A 184 -30.73 8.69 10.04
N PRO A 185 -31.04 8.66 11.35
CA PRO A 185 -30.64 7.58 12.24
C PRO A 185 -31.10 6.19 11.77
#